data_AF-A0A662BGV9-F1
#
_entry.id   AF-A0A662BGV9-F1
#
_cell.length_a   1.000
_cell.length_b   1.000
_cell.length_c   1.000
_cell.angle_alpha   90.00
_cell.angle_beta   90.00
_cell.angle_gamma   90.00
#
_symmetry.space_group_name_H-M   'P 1'
#
loop_
_entity.id
_entity.type
_entity.pdbx_description
1 polymer ?
#
loop_
_entity_poly.entity_id
_entity_poly.type
_entity_poly.pdbx_seq_one_letter_code
_entity_poly.pdbx_strand_id
1 'polypeptide(L)' 'MINLIPNIKHTNSGNFFLIAGPCIIENDTNPFEIAEEIIRITDKLEIPYIFKASYRKANRSKLNSFTGIGNEAG' A
#
# COMPACT_ATOMS: atom_id res chain seq x y z
N MET A 1 -17.52 0.63 -9.41
CA MET A 1 -17.37 0.28 -7.97
C MET A 1 -16.18 1.01 -7.34
N ILE A 2 -15.00 1.02 -7.97
CA ILE A 2 -13.85 1.83 -7.51
C ILE A 2 -14.01 3.35 -7.76
N ASN A 3 -14.85 3.75 -8.73
CA ASN A 3 -15.08 5.15 -9.10
C ASN A 3 -15.72 6.02 -8.00
N LEU A 4 -16.15 5.40 -6.89
CA LEU A 4 -16.70 6.10 -5.73
C LEU A 4 -15.62 6.43 -4.69
N ILE A 5 -14.41 5.89 -4.83
CA ILE A 5 -13.29 6.17 -3.93
C ILE A 5 -12.55 7.39 -4.47
N PRO A 6 -12.42 8.48 -3.69
CA PRO A 6 -11.75 9.69 -4.15
C PRO A 6 -10.27 9.43 -4.45
N ASN A 7 -9.72 10.22 -5.39
CA ASN A 7 -8.29 10.25 -5.73
C ASN A 7 -7.71 8.97 -6.37
N ILE A 8 -8.53 7.99 -6.76
CA ILE A 8 -8.06 6.89 -7.60
C ILE A 8 -7.99 7.37 -9.05
N LYS A 9 -6.81 7.27 -9.65
CA LYS A 9 -6.58 7.57 -11.07
C LYS A 9 -6.97 6.38 -11.96
N HIS A 10 -7.09 6.64 -13.27
CA HIS A 10 -7.24 5.63 -14.33
C HIS A 10 -8.48 4.74 -14.24
N THR A 11 -9.50 5.10 -13.46
CA THR A 11 -10.66 4.24 -13.17
C THR A 11 -11.47 3.81 -14.40
N ASN A 12 -11.27 4.45 -15.55
CA ASN A 12 -11.94 4.17 -16.81
C ASN A 12 -11.02 3.52 -17.86
N SER A 13 -9.79 3.11 -17.52
CA SER A 13 -8.82 2.54 -18.49
C SER A 13 -9.20 1.15 -18.99
N GLY A 14 -10.14 0.46 -18.34
CA GLY A 14 -10.47 -0.94 -18.64
C GLY A 14 -9.43 -1.95 -18.12
N ASN A 15 -8.36 -1.47 -17.49
CA ASN A 15 -7.37 -2.32 -16.82
C ASN A 15 -7.91 -2.88 -15.49
N PHE A 16 -7.22 -3.90 -14.98
CA PHE A 16 -7.46 -4.43 -13.64
C PHE A 16 -7.12 -3.38 -12.57
N PHE A 17 -7.67 -3.56 -11.37
CA PHE A 17 -7.39 -2.73 -10.21
C PHE A 17 -6.32 -3.38 -9.33
N LEU A 18 -5.30 -2.62 -8.93
CA LEU A 18 -4.18 -3.08 -8.13
C LEU A 18 -4.26 -2.58 -6.69
N ILE A 19 -4.14 -3.51 -5.74
CA ILE A 19 -3.86 -3.21 -4.33
C ILE A 19 -2.48 -3.78 -4.02
N ALA A 20 -1.51 -2.91 -3.76
CA ALA A 20 -0.13 -3.34 -3.55
C ALA A 20 0.64 -2.42 -2.62
N GLY A 21 1.67 -2.97 -1.96
CA GLY A 21 2.56 -2.27 -1.06
C GLY A 21 3.28 -3.25 -0.13
N PRO A 22 4.05 -2.76 0.84
CA PRO A 22 4.85 -3.61 1.71
C PRO A 22 3.97 -4.44 2.64
N CYS A 23 4.51 -5.56 3.10
CA CYS A 23 3.78 -6.46 3.98
C CYS A 23 3.53 -5.84 5.37
N ILE A 24 4.45 -5.01 5.86
CA ILE A 24 4.37 -4.28 7.13
C ILE A 24 5.13 -2.94 7.02
N ILE A 25 4.71 -1.93 7.77
CA ILE A 25 5.45 -0.67 7.90
C ILE A 25 6.57 -0.87 8.94
N GLU A 26 7.82 -0.76 8.49
CA GLU A 26 9.01 -1.00 9.32
C GLU A 26 9.63 0.27 9.89
N ASN A 27 9.47 1.39 9.19
CA ASN A 27 9.90 2.73 9.56
C ASN A 27 9.07 3.76 8.76
N ASP A 28 9.25 5.04 9.05
CA ASP A 28 8.41 6.11 8.49
C ASP A 28 8.76 6.48 7.05
N THR A 29 9.97 6.15 6.56
CA THR A 29 10.46 6.58 5.24
C THR A 29 10.20 5.54 4.14
N ASN A 30 10.41 4.26 4.43
CA ASN A 30 10.32 3.15 3.47
C ASN A 30 8.93 3.03 2.77
N PRO A 31 7.78 3.26 3.44
CA PRO A 31 6.48 3.16 2.78
C PRO A 31 6.28 4.18 1.66
N PHE A 32 6.80 5.40 1.81
CA PHE A 32 6.63 6.48 0.83
C PHE A 32 7.46 6.21 -0.43
N GLU A 33 8.70 5.75 -0.29
CA GLU A 33 9.56 5.38 -1.42
C GLU A 33 8.92 4.24 -2.25
N ILE A 34 8.38 3.22 -1.58
CA ILE A 34 7.67 2.13 -2.24
C ILE A 34 6.40 2.65 -2.94
N ALA A 35 5.63 3.52 -2.29
CA ALA A 35 4.42 4.09 -2.87
C ALA A 35 4.72 4.92 -4.11
N GLU A 36 5.78 5.75 -4.07
CA GLU A 36 6.21 6.58 -5.20
C GLU A 36 6.56 5.73 -6.42
N GLU A 37 7.34 4.67 -6.22
CA GLU A 37 7.73 3.78 -7.31
C GLU A 37 6.54 3.03 -7.91
N ILE A 38 5.62 2.53 -7.07
CA ILE A 38 4.41 1.86 -7.57
C ILE A 38 3.49 2.85 -8.30
N ILE A 39 3.33 4.08 -7.79
CA ILE A 39 2.56 5.14 -8.48
C ILE A 39 3.17 5.44 -9.84
N ARG A 40 4.51 5.58 -9.94
CA ARG A 40 5.20 5.83 -11.21
C ARG A 40 4.92 4.75 -12.25
N ILE A 41 4.93 3.48 -11.82
CA ILE A 41 4.65 2.33 -12.70
C ILE A 41 3.17 2.29 -13.10
N THR A 42 2.27 2.42 -12.14
CA THR A 42 0.81 2.34 -12.37
C THR A 42 0.29 3.52 -13.18
N ASP A 43 0.86 4.71 -13.02
CA ASP A 43 0.55 5.87 -13.86
C ASP A 43 0.98 5.66 -15.31
N LYS A 44 2.18 5.07 -15.55
CA LYS A 44 2.65 4.77 -16.90
C LYS A 44 1.78 3.74 -17.62
N LEU A 45 1.19 2.80 -16.87
CA LEU A 45 0.39 1.70 -17.41
C LEU A 45 -1.11 1.97 -17.35
N GLU A 46 -1.53 3.13 -16.85
CA GLU A 46 -2.93 3.48 -16.63
C GLU A 46 -3.68 2.42 -15.79
N ILE A 47 -3.04 1.94 -14.72
CA ILE A 47 -3.61 0.95 -13.81
C ILE A 47 -4.16 1.66 -12.57
N PRO A 48 -5.47 1.54 -12.28
CA PRO A 48 -6.05 1.96 -11.02
C PRO A 48 -5.37 1.32 -9.81
N TYR A 49 -4.98 2.12 -8.83
CA TYR A 49 -4.10 1.66 -7.74
C TYR A 49 -4.52 2.16 -6.36
N ILE A 50 -4.42 1.30 -5.33
CA ILE A 50 -4.41 1.65 -3.91
C ILE A 50 -3.16 1.10 -3.24
N PHE A 51 -2.44 1.96 -2.51
CA PHE A 51 -1.36 1.54 -1.63
C PHE A 51 -1.89 0.79 -0.41
N LYS A 52 -1.29 -0.38 -0.12
CA LYS A 52 -1.63 -1.18 1.06
C LYS A 52 -0.37 -1.54 1.85
N ALA A 53 -0.39 -1.23 3.13
CA ALA A 53 0.58 -1.73 4.10
C ALA A 53 -0.11 -2.12 5.41
N SER A 54 0.44 -3.07 6.15
CA SER A 54 -0.06 -3.39 7.49
C SER A 54 0.71 -2.56 8.51
N TYR A 55 -0.01 -1.81 9.35
CA TYR A 55 0.58 -1.09 10.47
C TYR A 55 1.09 -2.04 11.57
N ARG A 56 0.35 -3.12 11.82
CA ARG A 56 0.68 -4.17 12.78
C ARG A 56 0.23 -5.52 12.25
N LYS A 57 1.00 -6.58 12.51
CA LYS A 57 0.63 -7.96 12.17
C LYS A 57 0.13 -8.71 13.41
N ALA A 58 -1.09 -9.26 13.33
CA ALA A 58 -1.73 -9.98 14.45
C ALA A 58 -1.44 -11.50 14.46
N ASN A 59 -1.05 -12.09 13.33
CA ASN A 59 -0.95 -13.54 13.17
C ASN A 59 0.53 -13.98 13.14
N ARG A 60 0.98 -14.69 14.18
CA ARG A 60 2.39 -15.00 14.47
C ARG A 60 2.85 -16.34 13.91
N SER A 61 4.12 -16.41 13.53
CA SER A 61 4.88 -17.67 13.42
C SER A 61 6.04 -17.77 14.43
N LYS A 62 6.49 -16.66 15.03
CA LYS A 62 7.46 -16.62 16.13
C LYS A 62 7.12 -15.52 17.15
N LEU A 63 7.39 -15.76 18.43
CA LEU A 63 7.06 -14.85 19.55
C LEU A 63 7.89 -13.55 19.57
N ASN A 64 9.08 -13.52 18.96
CA ASN A 64 10.06 -12.43 19.06
C ASN A 64 10.21 -11.60 17.77
N SER A 65 9.24 -11.63 16.85
CA SER A 65 9.32 -10.87 15.59
C SER A 65 8.84 -9.43 15.79
N PHE A 66 9.52 -8.47 15.13
CA PHE A 66 9.12 -7.06 15.08
C PHE A 66 7.67 -6.91 14.62
N THR A 67 6.87 -6.12 15.35
CA THR A 67 5.41 -6.05 15.19
C THR A 67 4.91 -4.84 14.38
N GLY A 68 5.82 -4.02 13.86
CA GLY A 68 5.51 -2.72 13.29
C GLY A 68 5.66 -1.60 14.32
N ILE A 69 5.56 -0.37 13.84
CA ILE A 69 5.62 0.90 14.61
C ILE A 69 4.36 1.15 15.50
N GLY A 70 3.66 0.08 15.93
CA GLY A 70 2.28 0.08 16.45
C GLY A 70 1.91 1.22 17.41
N ASN A 71 0.63 1.62 17.50
CA ASN A 71 -0.04 2.86 18.03
C ASN A 71 0.75 4.11 18.54
N GLU A 72 2.06 4.11 18.67
CA GLU A 72 2.87 5.20 19.25
C GLU A 72 3.38 6.19 18.18
N ALA A 73 3.27 5.84 16.90
CA ALA A 73 3.73 6.67 15.77
C ALA A 73 2.61 7.04 14.76
N GLY A 74 1.33 6.86 15.13
CA GLY A 74 0.16 7.18 14.29
C GLY A 74 -0.66 8.34 14.81
#